data_AF-A0A7X5N6A9-F1
#
_entry.id   AF-A0A7X5N6A9-F1
#
_cell.length_a   1.000
_cell.length_b   1.000
_cell.length_c   1.000
_cell.angle_alpha   90.00
_cell.angle_beta   90.00
_cell.angle_gamma   90.00
#
_symmetry.space_group_name_H-M   'P 1'
#
loop_
_entity.id
_entity.type
_entity.pdbx_description
1 polymer ?
#
loop_
_entity_poly.entity_id
_entity_poly.type
_entity_poly.pdbx_seq_one_letter_code
_entity_poly.pdbx_strand_id
1 'polypeptide(L)' 'DLGAVPIAALLARHPQLDPAAIDDVYLGCANQAGEDNRNVARMSLLLAGLPSSVPGSTLNRLCGSGLDAIGTVARGI' A
#
# COMPACT_ATOMS: atom_id res chain seq x y z
N ASP A 1 -2.99 -3.04 -10.79
CA ASP A 1 -1.66 -3.63 -11.11
C ASP A 1 -0.46 -2.76 -10.75
N LEU A 2 -0.35 -1.53 -11.27
CA LEU A 2 0.85 -0.69 -11.06
C LEU A 2 1.25 -0.49 -9.58
N GLY A 3 0.27 -0.40 -8.67
CA GLY A 3 0.55 -0.27 -7.24
C GLY A 3 1.22 -1.50 -6.60
N ALA A 4 1.09 -2.69 -7.20
CA ALA A 4 1.74 -3.91 -6.71
C ALA A 4 3.25 -3.94 -7.03
N VAL A 5 3.66 -3.28 -8.12
CA VAL A 5 5.05 -3.27 -8.60
C VAL A 5 6.05 -2.77 -7.54
N PRO A 6 5.87 -1.59 -6.90
CA PRO A 6 6.81 -1.14 -5.89
C PRO A 6 6.83 -2.03 -4.64
N ILE A 7 5.69 -2.62 -4.28
CA ILE A 7 5.57 -3.51 -3.13
C ILE A 7 6.36 -4.81 -3.37
N ALA A 8 6.14 -5.46 -4.52
CA ALA A 8 6.86 -6.67 -4.90
C ALA A 8 8.37 -6.41 -5.02
N ALA A 9 8.76 -5.26 -5.56
CA ALA A 9 10.16 -4.86 -5.65
C ALA A 9 10.81 -4.67 -4.27
N LEU A 10 10.10 -4.14 -3.28
CA LEU A 10 10.60 -4.02 -1.91
C LEU A 10 10.77 -5.40 -1.26
N LEU A 11 9.79 -6.29 -1.36
CA LEU A 11 9.90 -7.65 -0.83
C LEU A 11 11.09 -8.40 -1.46
N ALA A 12 11.26 -8.30 -2.78
CA ALA A 12 12.37 -8.94 -3.49
C ALA A 12 13.75 -8.40 -3.04
N ARG A 13 13.84 -7.11 -2.69
CA ARG A 13 15.07 -6.48 -2.17
C ARG A 13 15.39 -6.86 -0.73
N HIS A 14 14.39 -7.34 0.03
CA HIS A 14 14.50 -7.67 1.44
C HIS A 14 14.03 -9.11 1.73
N PRO A 15 14.74 -10.14 1.25
CA PRO A 15 14.30 -11.54 1.38
C PRO A 15 14.23 -12.08 2.81
N GLN A 16 14.78 -11.33 3.78
CA GLN A 16 14.75 -11.66 5.20
C GLN A 16 13.55 -11.04 5.93
N LEU A 17 12.81 -10.14 5.30
CA LEU A 17 11.61 -9.55 5.88
C LEU A 17 10.48 -10.59 5.85
N ASP A 18 9.90 -10.88 7.01
CA ASP A 18 8.64 -11.63 7.08
C ASP A 18 7.50 -10.74 6.55
N PRO A 19 6.85 -11.11 5.43
CA PRO A 19 5.74 -10.31 4.90
C PRO A 19 4.56 -10.18 5.88
N ALA A 20 4.38 -11.15 6.78
CA ALA A 20 3.33 -11.09 7.80
C ALA A 20 3.63 -10.11 8.95
N ALA A 21 4.87 -9.64 9.07
CA ALA A 21 5.28 -8.63 10.05
C ALA A 21 4.98 -7.20 9.61
N ILE A 22 4.40 -6.99 8.43
CA ILE A 22 3.97 -5.66 7.97
C ILE A 22 2.62 -5.32 8.61
N ASP A 23 2.61 -4.26 9.41
CA ASP A 23 1.43 -3.85 10.17
C ASP A 23 0.32 -3.23 9.32
N ASP A 24 0.66 -2.42 8.30
CA ASP A 24 -0.31 -1.78 7.40
C ASP A 24 0.37 -1.27 6.11
N VAL A 25 -0.39 -1.17 5.01
CA VAL A 25 0.07 -0.64 3.71
C VAL A 25 -0.76 0.58 3.32
N TYR A 26 -0.12 1.74 3.23
CA TYR A 26 -0.78 2.98 2.81
C TYR A 26 -0.43 3.34 1.36
N LEU A 27 -1.45 3.58 0.53
CA LEU A 27 -1.28 4.18 -0.79
C LEU A 27 -2.10 5.47 -0.92
N GLY A 28 -1.51 6.50 -1.50
CA GLY A 28 -2.23 7.70 -1.89
C GLY A 28 -2.89 7.52 -3.26
N CYS A 29 -4.21 7.70 -3.37
CA CYS A 29 -4.90 7.77 -4.65
C CYS A 29 -6.03 8.82 -4.63
N ALA A 30 -5.94 9.76 -5.58
CA ALA A 30 -6.87 10.88 -5.70
C ALA A 30 -8.21 10.50 -6.33
N ASN A 31 -8.23 9.53 -7.25
CA ASN A 31 -9.42 9.13 -8.00
C ASN A 31 -9.66 7.63 -7.84
N GLN A 32 -10.37 7.23 -6.78
CA GLN A 32 -10.62 5.82 -6.46
C GLN A 32 -11.79 5.22 -7.27
N ALA A 33 -11.92 5.60 -8.54
CA ALA A 33 -12.97 5.13 -9.43
C ALA A 33 -12.45 4.01 -10.34
N GLY A 34 -13.36 3.16 -10.83
CA GLY A 34 -13.02 2.09 -11.75
C GLY A 34 -12.12 1.03 -11.11
N GLU A 35 -10.99 0.75 -11.77
CA GLU A 35 -10.07 -0.33 -11.40
C GLU A 35 -9.36 -0.14 -10.04
N ASP A 36 -9.37 1.09 -9.51
CA ASP A 36 -8.80 1.40 -8.18
C ASP A 36 -9.64 0.81 -7.01
N ASN A 37 -10.83 0.28 -7.29
CA ASN A 37 -11.64 -0.60 -6.45
C ASN A 37 -11.81 -0.14 -4.98
N ARG A 38 -12.06 1.16 -4.74
CA ARG A 38 -12.33 1.81 -3.42
C ARG A 38 -11.26 1.61 -2.32
N ASN A 39 -10.25 0.77 -2.55
CA ASN A 39 -9.09 0.55 -1.70
C ASN A 39 -7.94 -0.05 -2.53
N VAL A 40 -7.36 0.77 -3.41
CA VAL A 40 -6.23 0.38 -4.25
C VAL A 40 -5.01 -0.11 -3.45
N ALA A 41 -4.82 0.34 -2.19
CA ALA A 41 -3.80 -0.20 -1.29
C ALA A 41 -4.02 -1.70 -1.02
N ARG A 42 -5.24 -2.08 -0.64
CA ARG A 42 -5.61 -3.47 -0.39
C ARG A 42 -5.51 -4.35 -1.65
N MET A 43 -5.92 -3.83 -2.80
CA MET A 43 -5.78 -4.61 -4.03
C MET A 43 -4.32 -4.77 -4.45
N SER A 44 -3.52 -3.70 -4.32
CA SER A 44 -2.11 -3.71 -4.70
C SER A 44 -1.28 -4.66 -3.84
N LEU A 45 -1.49 -4.69 -2.53
CA LEU A 45 -0.74 -5.58 -1.64
C LEU A 45 -1.06 -7.06 -1.92
N LEU A 46 -2.32 -7.40 -2.19
CA LEU A 46 -2.72 -8.77 -2.50
C LEU A 46 -2.12 -9.24 -3.83
N LEU A 47 -2.15 -8.37 -4.86
CA LEU A 47 -1.50 -8.63 -6.15
C LEU A 47 0.03 -8.74 -6.02
N ALA A 48 0.63 -8.05 -5.05
CA ALA A 48 2.06 -8.16 -4.74
C ALA A 48 2.45 -9.42 -3.95
N GLY A 49 1.46 -10.25 -3.55
CA GLY A 49 1.70 -11.50 -2.84
C GLY A 49 1.78 -11.37 -1.31
N LEU A 50 1.38 -10.23 -0.74
CA LEU A 50 1.30 -10.11 0.72
C LEU A 50 0.17 -10.97 1.30
N PRO A 51 0.35 -11.50 2.53
CA PRO A 51 -0.69 -12.24 3.22
C PRO A 51 -1.97 -11.42 3.39
N SER A 52 -3.12 -12.09 3.35
CA SER A 52 -4.41 -11.43 3.56
C SER A 52 -4.56 -10.83 4.97
N SER A 53 -3.73 -11.25 5.94
CA SER A 53 -3.65 -10.68 7.29
C SER A 53 -3.10 -9.24 7.32
N VAL A 54 -2.34 -8.82 6.31
CA VAL A 54 -1.76 -7.46 6.24
C VAL A 54 -2.84 -6.48 5.78
N PRO A 55 -3.28 -5.50 6.59
CA PRO A 55 -4.26 -4.52 6.18
C PRO A 55 -3.68 -3.55 5.15
N GLY A 56 -4.56 -2.78 4.50
CA GLY A 56 -4.16 -1.73 3.59
C GLY A 56 -5.22 -0.64 3.49
N SER A 57 -4.76 0.61 3.43
CA SER A 57 -5.59 1.80 3.47
C SER A 57 -5.22 2.78 2.36
N THR A 58 -6.22 3.22 1.59
CA THR A 58 -6.03 4.27 0.58
C THR A 58 -6.40 5.63 1.15
N LEU A 59 -5.50 6.61 1.03
CA LEU A 59 -5.76 8.00 1.41
C LEU A 59 -6.01 8.88 0.19
N ASN A 60 -6.86 9.90 0.37
CA ASN A 60 -7.13 10.92 -0.64
C ASN A 60 -7.00 12.33 -0.05
N ARG A 61 -5.88 12.98 -0.38
CA ARG A 61 -5.64 14.42 -0.21
C ARG A 61 -5.25 15.04 -1.57
N LEU A 62 -5.98 14.69 -2.62
CA LEU A 62 -5.71 15.11 -4.01
C LEU A 62 -4.24 14.85 -4.38
N CYS A 63 -3.55 15.83 -4.95
CA CYS A 63 -2.13 15.75 -5.32
C CYS A 63 -1.21 15.41 -4.13
N GLY A 64 -1.64 15.71 -2.90
CA GLY A 64 -0.86 15.46 -1.68
C GLY A 64 -0.98 14.05 -1.10
N SER A 65 -1.79 13.16 -1.70
CA SER A 65 -2.12 11.85 -1.11
C SER A 65 -0.90 10.97 -0.84
N GLY A 66 0.10 10.99 -1.74
CA GLY A 66 1.32 10.18 -1.57
C GLY A 66 2.15 10.64 -0.37
N LEU A 67 2.34 11.96 -0.21
CA LEU A 67 3.06 12.52 0.93
C LEU A 67 2.26 12.35 2.24
N ASP A 68 0.93 12.45 2.17
CA ASP A 68 0.05 12.23 3.33
C ASP A 68 0.08 10.77 3.81
N ALA A 69 0.21 9.81 2.89
CA ALA A 69 0.43 8.40 3.24
C ALA A 69 1.71 8.21 4.06
N ILE A 70 2.82 8.79 3.62
CA ILE A 70 4.09 8.75 4.36
C ILE A 70 3.93 9.40 5.74
N GLY A 71 3.35 10.60 5.79
CA GLY A 71 3.15 11.33 7.04
C GLY A 71 2.17 10.64 8.00
N THR A 72 1.20 9.89 7.49
CA THR A 72 0.25 9.11 8.30
C THR A 72 0.90 7.89 8.90
N VAL A 73 1.63 7.11 8.10
CA VAL A 73 2.39 5.95 8.59
C VAL A 73 3.43 6.39 9.63
N ALA A 74 4.18 7.46 9.36
CA ALA A 74 5.22 7.94 10.26
C ALA A 74 4.69 8.41 11.64
N ARG A 75 3.41 8.77 11.76
CA ARG A 75 2.79 9.11 13.06
C ARG A 75 2.41 7.88 13.89
N GLY A 76 2.27 6.72 13.25
CA GLY A 76 1.88 5.46 13.89
C GLY A 76 3.05 4.58 14.32
N ILE A 77 4.29 5.03 14.09
CA ILE A 77 5.55 4.40 14.50
C ILE A 77 6.13 5.21 15.67
#